data_AF-A0ABD7AA31-F1
#
_entry.id   AF-A0ABD7AA31-F1
#
_cell.length_a   1.000
_cell.length_b   1.000
_cell.length_c   1.000
_cell.angle_alpha   90.00
_cell.angle_beta   90.00
_cell.angle_gamma   90.00
#
_symmetry.space_group_name_H-M   'P 1'
#
loop_
_entity.id
_entity.type
_entity.pdbx_description
1 polymer ?
#
loop_
_entity_poly.entity_id
_entity_poly.type
_entity_poly.pdbx_seq_one_letter_code
_entity_poly.pdbx_strand_id
1 'polypeptide(L)'
;MKHLKYSAISLTALFVLTACTHTGQKNSEQHHQMVLQEQATLGVNWVQQSGEYQALAYQAFNTAKVAFDQAKVKKGKKKAVVVDLDETMVDNSPYAGWQVKNHKPFDSESWTRWVNARQTGAIAGAVEFNNYVNSHKGTVFYVSNRKDSNEKIATIDNMKKLGFNGVSEQTLFLKKDKSNKTPRFEEIEKQGYEIVLYLGDNLNDFGDATYRKSNTERRAFVAENSKLFGSKFIILPNPTYGDWEGALDKDYYKGNAESRINIRHNAIKAWNGQ
;
A
#
# COMPACT_ATOMS: atom_id res chain seq x y z
N MET A 1 -73.58 28.61 -19.01
CA MET A 1 -72.21 28.12 -19.31
C MET A 1 -71.20 28.88 -18.44
N LYS A 2 -70.73 28.30 -17.34
CA LYS A 2 -69.48 28.68 -16.63
C LYS A 2 -69.30 27.75 -15.42
N HIS A 3 -68.41 26.76 -15.55
CA HIS A 3 -67.75 26.13 -14.41
C HIS A 3 -66.29 25.90 -14.81
N LEU A 4 -65.38 26.53 -14.06
CA LEU A 4 -63.96 26.20 -14.05
C LEU A 4 -63.42 26.47 -12.65
N LYS A 5 -62.36 25.72 -12.30
CA LYS A 5 -61.49 25.81 -11.10
C LYS A 5 -62.01 24.95 -9.92
N TYR A 6 -61.25 24.06 -9.29
CA TYR A 6 -59.82 24.06 -8.96
C TYR A 6 -59.32 22.62 -8.79
N SER A 7 -58.15 22.28 -9.37
CA SER A 7 -57.32 21.14 -8.93
C SER A 7 -55.93 21.25 -9.55
N ALA A 8 -55.03 22.01 -8.93
CA ALA A 8 -53.61 22.01 -9.29
C ALA A 8 -52.72 22.68 -8.23
N ILE A 9 -52.83 22.30 -6.94
CA ILE A 9 -51.82 22.67 -5.94
C ILE A 9 -51.70 21.52 -4.93
N SER A 10 -50.91 20.49 -5.23
CA SER A 10 -50.48 19.50 -4.23
C SER A 10 -49.29 18.61 -4.66
N LEU A 11 -48.44 19.07 -5.59
CA LEU A 11 -47.23 18.30 -5.97
C LEU A 11 -45.90 18.96 -5.60
N THR A 12 -45.89 20.21 -5.14
CA THR A 12 -44.64 20.97 -4.95
C THR A 12 -43.99 20.78 -3.57
N ALA A 13 -44.72 20.31 -2.56
CA ALA A 13 -44.18 20.15 -1.20
C ALA A 13 -43.29 18.89 -1.03
N LEU A 14 -43.50 17.83 -1.83
CA LEU A 14 -42.73 16.58 -1.72
C LEU A 14 -41.30 16.72 -2.28
N PHE A 15 -41.07 17.59 -3.27
CA PHE A 15 -39.76 17.78 -3.90
C PHE A 15 -38.78 18.63 -3.07
N VAL A 16 -39.28 19.51 -2.19
CA VAL A 16 -38.42 20.37 -1.36
C VAL A 16 -37.82 19.60 -0.18
N LEU A 17 -38.57 18.66 0.39
CA LEU A 17 -38.10 17.83 1.52
C LEU A 17 -37.03 16.82 1.10
N THR A 18 -37.13 16.22 -0.08
CA THR A 18 -36.13 15.27 -0.60
C THR A 18 -34.81 15.95 -1.01
N ALA A 19 -34.85 17.19 -1.46
CA ALA A 19 -33.65 17.97 -1.77
C ALA A 19 -32.85 18.36 -0.51
N CYS A 20 -33.55 18.68 0.59
CA CYS A 20 -32.89 19.04 1.86
C CYS A 20 -32.21 17.84 2.53
N THR A 21 -32.85 16.66 2.53
CA THR A 21 -32.27 15.44 3.11
C THR A 21 -31.06 14.94 2.30
N HIS A 22 -31.12 15.01 0.97
CA HIS A 22 -30.00 14.62 0.11
C HIS A 22 -28.78 15.55 0.30
N THR A 23 -29.00 16.84 0.52
CA THR A 23 -27.91 17.81 0.75
C THR A 23 -27.24 17.58 2.12
N GLY A 24 -28.03 17.30 3.17
CA GLY A 24 -27.51 16.97 4.50
C GLY A 24 -26.65 15.69 4.52
N GLN A 25 -27.10 14.62 3.85
CA GLN A 25 -26.36 13.35 3.78
C GLN A 25 -25.06 13.46 2.95
N LYS A 26 -25.04 14.31 1.92
CA LYS A 26 -23.82 14.56 1.14
C LYS A 26 -22.78 15.33 1.95
N ASN A 27 -23.21 16.29 2.75
CA ASN A 27 -22.33 17.06 3.63
C ASN A 27 -21.72 16.20 4.75
N SER A 28 -22.48 15.25 5.31
CA SER A 28 -21.96 14.34 6.35
C SER A 28 -20.94 13.34 5.79
N GLU A 29 -21.19 12.73 4.64
CA GLU A 29 -20.22 11.82 4.03
C GLU A 29 -18.91 12.55 3.66
N GLN A 30 -18.99 13.76 3.11
CA GLN A 30 -17.81 14.58 2.83
C GLN A 30 -17.01 14.91 4.10
N HIS A 31 -17.71 15.24 5.20
CA HIS A 31 -17.08 15.47 6.49
C HIS A 31 -16.38 14.20 7.02
N HIS A 32 -17.02 13.04 6.94
CA HIS A 32 -16.39 11.78 7.36
C HIS A 32 -15.17 11.43 6.50
N GLN A 33 -15.22 11.66 5.18
CA GLN A 33 -14.04 11.45 4.33
C GLN A 33 -12.89 12.37 4.70
N MET A 34 -13.17 13.65 5.00
CA MET A 34 -12.18 14.59 5.52
C MET A 34 -11.54 14.07 6.81
N VAL A 35 -12.34 13.70 7.81
CA VAL A 35 -11.84 13.16 9.09
C VAL A 35 -10.97 11.92 8.87
N LEU A 36 -11.39 11.01 7.99
CA LEU A 36 -10.65 9.79 7.70
C LEU A 36 -9.28 10.05 7.05
N GLN A 37 -9.17 11.08 6.19
CA GLN A 37 -7.90 11.49 5.61
C GLN A 37 -7.03 12.25 6.63
N GLU A 38 -7.61 13.12 7.46
CA GLU A 38 -6.86 13.86 8.49
C GLU A 38 -6.21 12.96 9.54
N GLN A 39 -6.81 11.79 9.82
CA GLN A 39 -6.19 10.77 10.68
C GLN A 39 -4.84 10.24 10.16
N ALA A 40 -4.54 10.40 8.87
CA ALA A 40 -3.26 10.00 8.28
C ALA A 40 -2.19 11.11 8.33
N THR A 41 -2.56 12.37 8.59
CA THR A 41 -1.70 13.55 8.45
C THR A 41 -0.36 13.42 9.19
N LEU A 42 -0.39 13.02 10.46
CA LEU A 42 0.84 12.88 11.25
C LEU A 42 1.73 11.73 10.74
N GLY A 43 1.14 10.61 10.30
CA GLY A 43 1.86 9.50 9.69
C GLY A 43 2.51 9.90 8.36
N VAL A 44 1.80 10.67 7.53
CA VAL A 44 2.34 11.24 6.29
C VAL A 44 3.49 12.21 6.58
N ASN A 45 3.36 13.08 7.60
CA ASN A 45 4.45 13.97 8.00
C ASN A 45 5.67 13.20 8.51
N TRP A 46 5.46 12.15 9.30
CA TRP A 46 6.57 11.31 9.76
C TRP A 46 7.31 10.66 8.58
N VAL A 47 6.60 10.13 7.57
CA VAL A 47 7.23 9.59 6.36
C VAL A 47 7.98 10.67 5.57
N GLN A 48 7.35 11.83 5.33
CA GLN A 48 7.88 12.85 4.43
C GLN A 48 8.96 13.76 5.03
N GLN A 49 8.94 13.97 6.35
CA GLN A 49 9.71 15.03 7.01
C GLN A 49 10.72 14.49 8.03
N SER A 50 10.48 13.31 8.59
CA SER A 50 11.32 12.83 9.70
C SER A 50 12.64 12.23 9.20
N GLY A 51 13.71 12.51 9.94
CA GLY A 51 14.98 11.79 9.75
C GLY A 51 14.86 10.33 10.19
N GLU A 52 13.95 10.03 11.12
CA GLU A 52 13.71 8.70 11.68
C GLU A 52 13.18 7.72 10.63
N TYR A 53 12.26 8.16 9.76
CA TYR A 53 11.80 7.34 8.64
C TYR A 53 12.96 6.99 7.70
N GLN A 54 13.77 7.99 7.31
CA GLN A 54 14.94 7.77 6.47
C GLN A 54 15.96 6.84 7.14
N ALA A 55 16.22 7.01 8.44
CA ALA A 55 17.11 6.16 9.21
C ALA A 55 16.62 4.70 9.25
N LEU A 56 15.31 4.46 9.42
CA LEU A 56 14.72 3.12 9.36
C LEU A 56 14.82 2.50 7.97
N ALA A 57 14.63 3.29 6.90
CA ALA A 57 14.83 2.82 5.53
C ALA A 57 16.29 2.40 5.28
N TYR A 58 17.26 3.25 5.65
CA TYR A 58 18.67 2.89 5.57
C TYR A 58 19.01 1.67 6.43
N GLN A 59 18.48 1.57 7.66
CA GLN A 59 18.68 0.40 8.52
C GLN A 59 18.19 -0.88 7.85
N ALA A 60 17.01 -0.83 7.23
CA ALA A 60 16.44 -1.97 6.50
C ALA A 60 17.35 -2.40 5.34
N PHE A 61 17.77 -1.47 4.47
CA PHE A 61 18.62 -1.80 3.32
C PHE A 61 20.06 -2.20 3.70
N ASN A 62 20.63 -1.60 4.75
CA ASN A 62 21.92 -2.01 5.29
C ASN A 62 21.86 -3.44 5.82
N THR A 63 20.79 -3.78 6.55
CA THR A 63 20.54 -5.13 7.05
C THR A 63 20.31 -6.11 5.89
N ALA A 64 19.52 -5.73 4.88
CA ALA A 64 19.28 -6.52 3.69
C ALA A 64 20.56 -6.84 2.93
N LYS A 65 21.47 -5.87 2.80
CA LYS A 65 22.77 -6.05 2.16
C LYS A 65 23.59 -7.11 2.89
N VAL A 66 23.70 -7.02 4.22
CA VAL A 66 24.41 -8.01 5.05
C VAL A 66 23.80 -9.40 4.87
N ALA A 67 22.47 -9.50 4.94
CA ALA A 67 21.78 -10.78 4.77
C ALA A 67 21.97 -11.37 3.36
N PHE A 68 21.97 -10.53 2.32
CA PHE A 68 22.23 -10.93 0.94
C PHE A 68 23.64 -11.48 0.75
N ASP A 69 24.64 -10.81 1.31
CA ASP A 69 26.06 -11.20 1.25
C ASP A 69 26.28 -12.56 1.93
N GLN A 70 25.59 -12.80 3.05
CA GLN A 70 25.68 -14.05 3.82
C GLN A 70 24.88 -15.21 3.20
N ALA A 71 23.81 -14.91 2.47
CA ALA A 71 22.94 -15.94 1.92
C ALA A 71 23.68 -16.85 0.95
N LYS A 72 23.40 -18.16 1.02
CA LYS A 72 23.86 -19.15 0.06
C LYS A 72 22.65 -19.77 -0.61
N VAL A 73 22.82 -20.16 -1.87
CA VAL A 73 21.78 -20.88 -2.62
C VAL A 73 22.23 -22.32 -2.88
N LYS A 74 21.26 -23.21 -3.09
CA LYS A 74 21.53 -24.60 -3.46
C LYS A 74 22.31 -24.66 -4.79
N LYS A 75 23.14 -25.68 -4.95
CA LYS A 75 23.91 -25.91 -6.18
C LYS A 75 22.97 -25.95 -7.39
N GLY A 76 23.27 -25.15 -8.41
CA GLY A 76 22.45 -25.04 -9.63
C GLY A 76 21.31 -24.01 -9.57
N LYS A 77 21.07 -23.37 -8.41
CA LYS A 77 20.12 -22.26 -8.29
C LYS A 77 20.80 -20.91 -8.46
N LYS A 78 20.07 -19.94 -8.99
CA LYS A 78 20.46 -18.52 -9.06
C LYS A 78 19.92 -17.77 -7.83
N LYS A 79 20.68 -16.82 -7.29
CA LYS A 79 20.27 -16.04 -6.11
C LYS A 79 19.28 -14.95 -6.51
N ALA A 80 18.08 -14.96 -5.92
CA ALA A 80 17.06 -13.94 -6.13
C ALA A 80 16.75 -13.17 -4.84
N VAL A 81 16.50 -11.88 -5.00
CA VAL A 81 15.91 -11.02 -3.97
C VAL A 81 14.55 -10.57 -4.49
N VAL A 82 13.50 -10.76 -3.71
CA VAL A 82 12.16 -10.28 -4.05
C VAL A 82 11.87 -9.02 -3.26
N VAL A 83 11.36 -8.00 -3.94
CA VAL A 83 10.97 -6.73 -3.33
C VAL A 83 9.54 -6.36 -3.75
N ASP A 84 8.77 -5.80 -2.83
CA ASP A 84 7.65 -4.95 -3.23
C ASP A 84 8.16 -3.62 -3.84
N LEU A 85 7.27 -2.84 -4.46
CA LEU A 85 7.59 -1.50 -4.94
C LEU A 85 7.07 -0.40 -4.01
N ASP A 86 5.75 -0.31 -3.85
CA ASP A 86 5.12 0.88 -3.29
C ASP A 86 5.39 0.94 -1.79
N GLU A 87 5.99 2.03 -1.31
CA GLU A 87 6.42 2.23 0.10
C GLU A 87 7.54 1.27 0.56
N THR A 88 8.09 0.48 -0.37
CA THR A 88 9.28 -0.36 -0.13
C THR A 88 10.49 0.14 -0.90
N MET A 89 10.40 0.20 -2.23
CA MET A 89 11.49 0.67 -3.10
C MET A 89 11.22 2.08 -3.63
N VAL A 90 9.95 2.42 -3.83
CA VAL A 90 9.52 3.70 -4.40
C VAL A 90 8.56 4.44 -3.46
N ASP A 91 8.68 5.77 -3.43
CA ASP A 91 7.95 6.67 -2.53
C ASP A 91 6.70 7.24 -3.23
N ASN A 92 5.51 6.84 -2.76
CA ASN A 92 4.23 7.37 -3.21
C ASN A 92 3.59 8.32 -2.18
N SER A 93 4.31 8.71 -1.12
CA SER A 93 3.79 9.63 -0.11
C SER A 93 3.23 10.95 -0.67
N PRO A 94 3.65 11.50 -1.83
CA PRO A 94 2.96 12.66 -2.41
C PRO A 94 1.51 12.38 -2.81
N TYR A 95 1.16 11.14 -3.18
CA TYR A 95 -0.22 10.73 -3.41
C TYR A 95 -1.03 10.74 -2.12
N ALA A 96 -0.47 10.23 -1.01
CA ALA A 96 -1.11 10.35 0.31
C ALA A 96 -1.28 11.82 0.73
N GLY A 97 -0.28 12.67 0.46
CA GLY A 97 -0.39 14.12 0.67
C GLY A 97 -1.49 14.78 -0.17
N TRP A 98 -1.68 14.34 -1.42
CA TRP A 98 -2.80 14.77 -2.26
C TRP A 98 -4.15 14.33 -1.68
N GLN A 99 -4.26 13.08 -1.19
CA GLN A 99 -5.47 12.57 -0.55
C GLN A 99 -5.86 13.40 0.67
N VAL A 100 -4.89 13.70 1.56
CA VAL A 100 -5.10 14.56 2.73
C VAL A 100 -5.59 15.95 2.31
N LYS A 101 -4.84 16.64 1.44
CA LYS A 101 -5.16 18.02 1.02
C LYS A 101 -6.47 18.17 0.26
N ASN A 102 -6.99 17.09 -0.33
CA ASN A 102 -8.21 17.11 -1.14
C ASN A 102 -9.35 16.28 -0.53
N HIS A 103 -9.14 15.73 0.67
CA HIS A 103 -10.09 14.88 1.39
C HIS A 103 -10.62 13.73 0.53
N LYS A 104 -9.71 13.07 -0.20
CA LYS A 104 -10.05 11.99 -1.13
C LYS A 104 -9.68 10.62 -0.56
N PRO A 105 -10.59 9.64 -0.55
CA PRO A 105 -10.20 8.26 -0.28
C PRO A 105 -9.30 7.73 -1.40
N PHE A 106 -8.69 6.57 -1.15
CA PHE A 106 -8.03 5.84 -2.22
C PHE A 106 -9.06 5.51 -3.30
N ASP A 107 -8.72 5.81 -4.55
CA ASP A 107 -9.50 5.44 -5.72
C ASP A 107 -8.56 4.91 -6.81
N SER A 108 -8.97 3.84 -7.48
CA SER A 108 -8.12 3.15 -8.44
C SER A 108 -7.80 3.98 -9.68
N GLU A 109 -8.70 4.87 -10.12
CA GLU A 109 -8.45 5.74 -11.27
C GLU A 109 -7.49 6.86 -10.90
N SER A 110 -7.68 7.47 -9.74
CA SER A 110 -6.76 8.48 -9.21
C SER A 110 -5.36 7.91 -8.97
N TRP A 111 -5.25 6.65 -8.51
CA TRP A 111 -3.98 5.95 -8.39
C TRP A 111 -3.33 5.69 -9.75
N THR A 112 -4.09 5.21 -10.74
CA THR A 112 -3.56 5.01 -12.11
C THR A 112 -3.03 6.34 -12.67
N ARG A 113 -3.74 7.45 -12.43
CA ARG A 113 -3.30 8.80 -12.81
C ARG A 113 -2.00 9.20 -12.11
N TRP A 114 -1.85 8.91 -10.81
CA TRP A 114 -0.62 9.14 -10.06
C TRP A 114 0.57 8.37 -10.65
N VAL A 115 0.41 7.06 -10.88
CA VAL A 115 1.47 6.24 -11.46
C VAL A 115 1.91 6.77 -12.83
N ASN A 116 0.94 7.14 -13.68
CA ASN A 116 1.22 7.69 -15.01
C ASN A 116 1.83 9.10 -15.00
N ALA A 117 1.71 9.84 -13.90
CA ALA A 117 2.38 11.14 -13.72
C ALA A 117 3.90 11.00 -13.60
N ARG A 118 4.45 9.81 -13.29
CA ARG A 118 5.90 9.53 -13.18
C ARG A 118 6.63 10.50 -12.23
N GLN A 119 5.98 10.73 -11.08
CA GLN A 119 6.47 11.58 -9.99
C GLN A 119 6.83 10.78 -8.73
N THR A 120 6.71 9.45 -8.77
CA THR A 120 7.11 8.59 -7.65
C THR A 120 8.61 8.77 -7.36
N GLY A 121 8.96 8.95 -6.08
CA GLY A 121 10.35 9.06 -5.61
C GLY A 121 11.00 7.70 -5.38
N ALA A 122 12.26 7.68 -4.95
CA ALA A 122 12.92 6.47 -4.46
C ALA A 122 12.97 6.50 -2.93
N ILE A 123 12.69 5.37 -2.28
CA ILE A 123 12.94 5.23 -0.84
C ILE A 123 14.46 5.31 -0.60
N ALA A 124 14.86 5.99 0.48
CA ALA A 124 16.26 6.13 0.87
C ALA A 124 16.97 4.77 0.97
N GLY A 125 18.09 4.59 0.26
CA GLY A 125 18.86 3.34 0.21
C GLY A 125 18.38 2.28 -0.80
N ALA A 126 17.15 2.40 -1.35
CA ALA A 126 16.57 1.38 -2.22
C ALA A 126 17.33 1.20 -3.54
N VAL A 127 17.69 2.31 -4.21
CA VAL A 127 18.42 2.28 -5.49
C VAL A 127 19.80 1.66 -5.32
N GLU A 128 20.52 2.03 -4.27
CA GLU A 128 21.84 1.49 -3.96
C GLU A 128 21.78 -0.01 -3.69
N PHE A 129 20.88 -0.45 -2.81
CA PHE A 129 20.70 -1.87 -2.51
C PHE A 129 20.32 -2.68 -3.75
N ASN A 130 19.38 -2.19 -4.56
CA ASN A 130 18.99 -2.85 -5.81
C ASN A 130 20.19 -3.04 -6.75
N ASN A 131 20.94 -1.96 -6.97
CA ASN A 131 22.06 -1.95 -7.89
C ASN A 131 23.22 -2.80 -7.36
N TYR A 132 23.39 -2.85 -6.04
CA TYR A 132 24.34 -3.74 -5.37
C TYR A 132 23.97 -5.21 -5.64
N VAL A 133 22.74 -5.64 -5.37
CA VAL A 133 22.31 -7.03 -5.61
C VAL A 133 22.55 -7.44 -7.06
N ASN A 134 22.12 -6.61 -8.02
CA ASN A 134 22.23 -6.89 -9.45
C ASN A 134 23.68 -6.91 -9.97
N SER A 135 24.62 -6.26 -9.28
CA SER A 135 26.06 -6.32 -9.60
C SER A 135 26.81 -7.43 -8.85
N HIS A 136 26.19 -8.05 -7.83
CA HIS A 136 26.84 -9.03 -6.94
C HIS A 136 26.22 -10.43 -7.08
N LYS A 137 26.04 -10.88 -8.33
CA LYS A 137 25.56 -12.22 -8.71
C LYS A 137 24.17 -12.58 -8.15
N GLY A 138 23.37 -11.57 -7.81
CA GLY A 138 21.95 -11.71 -7.52
C GLY A 138 21.10 -11.08 -8.63
N THR A 139 19.80 -11.39 -8.59
CA THR A 139 18.79 -10.71 -9.41
C THR A 139 17.68 -10.19 -8.50
N VAL A 140 17.36 -8.91 -8.60
CA VAL A 140 16.18 -8.34 -7.95
C VAL A 140 14.94 -8.57 -8.81
N PHE A 141 13.90 -9.11 -8.19
CA PHE A 141 12.57 -9.25 -8.77
C PHE A 141 11.57 -8.35 -8.04
N TYR A 142 10.84 -7.56 -8.80
CA TYR A 142 9.88 -6.59 -8.31
C TYR A 142 8.48 -7.19 -8.36
N VAL A 143 7.94 -7.61 -7.22
CA VAL A 143 6.61 -8.24 -7.13
C VAL A 143 5.66 -7.24 -6.48
N SER A 144 4.92 -6.51 -7.31
CA SER A 144 4.11 -5.36 -6.88
C SER A 144 2.63 -5.53 -7.22
N ASN A 145 1.77 -4.87 -6.45
CA ASN A 145 0.33 -4.83 -6.70
C ASN A 145 -0.15 -3.66 -7.58
N ARG A 146 0.77 -2.89 -8.17
CA ARG A 146 0.49 -2.10 -9.38
C ARG A 146 -0.05 -3.00 -10.49
N LYS A 147 -0.92 -2.45 -11.33
CA LYS A 147 -1.62 -3.18 -12.40
C LYS A 147 -0.74 -3.40 -13.62
N ASP A 148 -0.72 -4.64 -14.09
CA ASP A 148 0.02 -5.02 -15.31
C ASP A 148 -0.49 -4.29 -16.57
N SER A 149 -1.80 -4.04 -16.64
CA SER A 149 -2.48 -3.54 -17.84
C SER A 149 -2.25 -2.07 -18.17
N ASN A 150 -2.16 -1.19 -17.17
CA ASN A 150 -2.12 0.26 -17.39
C ASN A 150 -1.17 1.05 -16.47
N GLU A 151 -0.44 0.36 -15.59
CA GLU A 151 0.54 0.97 -14.68
C GLU A 151 1.98 0.52 -14.99
N LYS A 152 2.16 -0.52 -15.83
CA LYS A 152 3.47 -1.13 -16.13
C LYS A 152 4.48 -0.18 -16.77
N ILE A 153 4.13 0.43 -17.90
CA ILE A 153 5.06 1.25 -18.69
C ILE A 153 5.57 2.42 -17.84
N ALA A 154 4.65 3.16 -17.21
CA ALA A 154 5.01 4.28 -16.34
C ALA A 154 5.85 3.84 -15.13
N THR A 155 5.59 2.65 -14.58
CA THR A 155 6.42 2.09 -13.49
C THR A 155 7.85 1.83 -13.96
N ILE A 156 8.03 1.14 -15.09
CA ILE A 156 9.36 0.87 -15.65
C ILE A 156 10.11 2.18 -15.95
N ASP A 157 9.45 3.12 -16.62
CA ASP A 157 10.03 4.43 -16.96
C ASP A 157 10.48 5.18 -15.72
N ASN A 158 9.64 5.22 -14.69
CA ASN A 158 9.95 5.93 -13.45
C ASN A 158 11.11 5.26 -12.71
N MET A 159 11.12 3.93 -12.61
CA MET A 159 12.23 3.23 -11.96
C MET A 159 13.56 3.42 -12.71
N LYS A 160 13.55 3.40 -14.06
CA LYS A 160 14.73 3.72 -14.85
C LYS A 160 15.21 5.15 -14.62
N LYS A 161 14.28 6.12 -14.59
CA LYS A 161 14.56 7.53 -14.26
C LYS A 161 15.20 7.69 -12.89
N LEU A 162 14.76 6.90 -11.90
CA LEU A 162 15.31 6.90 -10.54
C LEU A 162 16.66 6.16 -10.42
N GLY A 163 17.13 5.49 -11.48
CA GLY A 163 18.43 4.81 -11.49
C GLY A 163 18.41 3.35 -11.02
N PHE A 164 17.25 2.70 -10.96
CA PHE A 164 17.16 1.26 -10.69
C PHE A 164 17.66 0.45 -11.89
N ASN A 165 18.76 -0.27 -11.72
CA ASN A 165 19.27 -1.21 -12.72
C ASN A 165 18.44 -2.51 -12.73
N GLY A 166 18.44 -3.20 -13.88
CA GLY A 166 17.81 -4.51 -14.00
C GLY A 166 16.27 -4.50 -14.02
N VAL A 167 15.63 -3.34 -14.11
CA VAL A 167 14.17 -3.23 -14.28
C VAL A 167 13.78 -3.51 -15.72
N SER A 168 13.08 -4.62 -15.94
CA SER A 168 12.53 -5.00 -17.23
C SER A 168 11.24 -5.81 -17.05
N GLU A 169 10.57 -6.14 -18.15
CA GLU A 169 9.39 -7.01 -18.11
C GLU A 169 9.70 -8.42 -17.56
N GLN A 170 10.96 -8.86 -17.60
CA GLN A 170 11.37 -10.16 -17.09
C GLN A 170 11.59 -10.17 -15.57
N THR A 171 11.86 -9.01 -14.96
CA THR A 171 12.09 -8.87 -13.51
C THR A 171 10.90 -8.24 -12.79
N LEU A 172 9.93 -7.68 -13.52
CA LEU A 172 8.76 -6.98 -12.98
C LEU A 172 7.50 -7.84 -13.05
N PHE A 173 7.02 -8.28 -11.88
CA PHE A 173 5.85 -9.15 -11.69
C PHE A 173 4.69 -8.37 -11.08
N LEU A 174 3.92 -7.69 -11.93
CA LEU A 174 2.77 -6.87 -11.54
C LEU A 174 1.49 -7.69 -11.31
N LYS A 175 0.49 -7.06 -10.69
CA LYS A 175 -0.82 -7.66 -10.47
C LYS A 175 -1.59 -7.77 -11.77
N LYS A 176 -2.04 -9.00 -12.05
CA LYS A 176 -3.07 -9.32 -13.05
C LYS A 176 -4.41 -9.45 -12.33
N ASP A 177 -4.75 -10.66 -11.89
CA ASP A 177 -6.06 -10.94 -11.28
C ASP A 177 -6.06 -10.95 -9.75
N LYS A 178 -4.95 -11.37 -9.13
CA LYS A 178 -4.87 -11.62 -7.69
C LYS A 178 -3.84 -10.74 -6.99
N SER A 179 -4.21 -10.22 -5.81
CA SER A 179 -3.33 -9.38 -4.99
C SER A 179 -2.35 -10.17 -4.13
N ASN A 180 -2.61 -11.46 -3.84
CA ASN A 180 -1.64 -12.30 -3.14
C ASN A 180 -0.41 -12.56 -4.04
N LYS A 181 0.77 -12.64 -3.42
CA LYS A 181 2.04 -12.60 -4.15
C LYS A 181 2.69 -13.96 -4.34
N THR A 182 2.29 -14.97 -3.56
CA THR A 182 2.88 -16.32 -3.63
C THR A 182 2.92 -16.92 -5.04
N PRO A 183 1.88 -16.82 -5.89
CA PRO A 183 1.96 -17.35 -7.26
C PRO A 183 3.10 -16.73 -8.09
N ARG A 184 3.38 -15.43 -7.89
CA ARG A 184 4.48 -14.73 -8.57
C ARG A 184 5.85 -15.10 -7.98
N PHE A 185 5.93 -15.42 -6.70
CA PHE A 185 7.14 -15.98 -6.09
C PHE A 185 7.47 -17.35 -6.69
N GLU A 186 6.47 -18.23 -6.82
CA GLU A 186 6.63 -19.54 -7.44
C GLU A 186 7.06 -19.46 -8.91
N GLU A 187 6.57 -18.47 -9.67
CA GLU A 187 7.01 -18.21 -11.05
C GLU A 187 8.51 -17.88 -11.13
N ILE A 188 9.04 -17.15 -10.15
CA ILE A 188 10.47 -16.84 -10.06
C ILE A 188 11.28 -18.11 -9.74
N GLU A 189 10.83 -18.92 -8.78
CA GLU A 189 11.52 -20.15 -8.39
C GLU A 189 11.54 -21.20 -9.52
N LYS A 190 10.46 -21.29 -10.30
CA LYS A 190 10.35 -22.14 -11.50
C LYS A 190 11.38 -21.79 -12.58
N GLN A 191 11.85 -20.54 -12.63
CA GLN A 191 12.93 -20.11 -13.54
C GLN A 191 14.33 -20.49 -13.05
N GLY A 192 14.44 -21.30 -11.99
CA GLY A 192 15.72 -21.78 -11.46
C GLY A 192 16.33 -20.86 -10.40
N TYR A 193 15.57 -19.89 -9.90
CA TYR A 193 16.01 -19.05 -8.78
C TYR A 193 15.70 -19.70 -7.42
N GLU A 194 16.44 -19.27 -6.42
CA GLU A 194 16.16 -19.45 -5.00
C GLU A 194 16.05 -18.06 -4.36
N ILE A 195 14.89 -17.75 -3.80
CA ILE A 195 14.63 -16.45 -3.19
C ILE A 195 15.26 -16.45 -1.79
N VAL A 196 16.32 -15.66 -1.63
CA VAL A 196 17.07 -15.58 -0.36
C VAL A 196 16.55 -14.49 0.56
N LEU A 197 15.91 -13.46 0.01
CA LEU A 197 15.36 -12.33 0.76
C LEU A 197 14.03 -11.87 0.18
N TYR A 198 13.17 -11.40 1.07
CA TYR A 198 11.93 -10.68 0.75
C TYR A 198 11.98 -9.32 1.43
N LEU A 199 11.73 -8.25 0.69
CA LEU A 199 11.63 -6.89 1.20
C LEU A 199 10.23 -6.34 0.92
N GLY A 200 9.61 -5.73 1.92
CA GLY A 200 8.26 -5.19 1.83
C GLY A 200 7.88 -4.32 3.01
N ASP A 201 6.83 -3.52 2.87
CA ASP A 201 6.19 -2.79 3.97
C ASP A 201 5.01 -3.57 4.57
N ASN A 202 4.57 -4.65 3.90
CA ASN A 202 3.43 -5.45 4.29
C ASN A 202 3.83 -6.92 4.52
N LEU A 203 3.29 -7.55 5.56
CA LEU A 203 3.56 -8.99 5.82
C LEU A 203 3.17 -9.90 4.65
N ASN A 204 2.22 -9.48 3.81
CA ASN A 204 1.81 -10.23 2.61
C ASN A 204 2.90 -10.26 1.52
N ASP A 205 3.95 -9.45 1.67
CA ASP A 205 5.14 -9.45 0.80
C ASP A 205 6.09 -10.62 1.13
N PHE A 206 5.86 -11.29 2.25
CA PHE A 206 6.64 -12.43 2.73
C PHE A 206 5.95 -13.78 2.50
N GLY A 207 4.76 -13.77 1.89
CA GLY A 207 3.97 -14.95 1.56
C GLY A 207 2.50 -14.82 1.95
N ASP A 208 1.73 -15.88 1.69
CA ASP A 208 0.26 -15.85 1.85
C ASP A 208 -0.21 -16.14 3.30
N ALA A 209 0.69 -16.48 4.22
CA ALA A 209 0.34 -16.84 5.60
C ALA A 209 -0.49 -15.76 6.32
N THR A 210 -0.23 -14.49 6.01
CA THR A 210 -0.93 -13.34 6.60
C THR A 210 -2.02 -12.74 5.70
N TYR A 211 -2.26 -13.32 4.52
CA TYR A 211 -3.22 -12.80 3.57
C TYR A 211 -4.66 -13.01 4.07
N ARG A 212 -5.43 -11.91 4.08
CA ARG A 212 -6.82 -11.86 4.61
C ARG A 212 -6.93 -12.37 6.06
N LYS A 213 -5.97 -12.04 6.90
CA LYS A 213 -5.94 -12.36 8.34
C LYS A 213 -6.14 -11.12 9.19
N SER A 214 -6.69 -11.29 10.39
CA SER A 214 -6.84 -10.23 11.38
C SER A 214 -5.48 -9.72 11.88
N ASN A 215 -5.44 -8.53 12.47
CA ASN A 215 -4.20 -8.02 13.06
C ASN A 215 -3.69 -8.88 14.23
N THR A 216 -4.56 -9.64 14.91
CA THR A 216 -4.13 -10.60 15.93
C THR A 216 -3.35 -11.77 15.33
N GLU A 217 -3.87 -12.38 14.27
CA GLU A 217 -3.19 -13.47 13.54
C GLU A 217 -1.91 -12.97 12.87
N ARG A 218 -1.93 -11.75 12.30
CA ARG A 218 -0.74 -11.11 11.72
C ARG A 218 0.37 -10.91 12.76
N ARG A 219 0.04 -10.47 13.97
CA ARG A 219 1.01 -10.37 15.08
C ARG A 219 1.50 -11.73 15.56
N ALA A 220 0.64 -12.75 15.58
CA ALA A 220 1.05 -14.12 15.92
C ALA A 220 2.09 -14.66 14.93
N PHE A 221 1.86 -14.46 13.62
CA PHE A 221 2.85 -14.79 12.58
C PHE A 221 4.19 -14.09 12.83
N VAL A 222 4.18 -12.80 13.19
CA VAL A 222 5.42 -12.06 13.51
C VAL A 222 6.12 -12.66 14.73
N ALA A 223 5.40 -13.03 15.78
CA ALA A 223 5.99 -13.64 16.97
C ALA A 223 6.65 -14.99 16.66
N GLU A 224 5.95 -15.87 15.94
CA GLU A 224 6.43 -17.19 15.51
C GLU A 224 7.65 -17.10 14.58
N ASN A 225 7.70 -16.06 13.73
CA ASN A 225 8.75 -15.85 12.74
C ASN A 225 9.74 -14.74 13.12
N SER A 226 9.78 -14.35 14.40
CA SER A 226 10.53 -13.17 14.87
C SER A 226 12.01 -13.16 14.46
N LYS A 227 12.64 -14.34 14.35
CA LYS A 227 14.05 -14.49 13.94
C LYS A 227 14.30 -14.34 12.44
N LEU A 228 13.25 -14.35 11.62
CA LEU A 228 13.35 -14.14 10.17
C LEU A 228 13.40 -12.65 9.81
N PHE A 229 12.90 -11.76 10.68
CA PHE A 229 12.96 -10.32 10.43
C PHE A 229 14.39 -9.80 10.59
N GLY A 230 14.90 -9.12 9.56
CA GLY A 230 16.31 -8.69 9.45
C GLY A 230 17.26 -9.76 8.89
N SER A 231 16.78 -10.96 8.55
CA SER A 231 17.64 -12.04 8.01
C SER A 231 17.09 -12.67 6.74
N LYS A 232 15.76 -12.85 6.65
CA LYS A 232 15.05 -13.32 5.45
C LYS A 232 13.95 -12.36 5.02
N PHE A 233 13.26 -11.76 5.99
CA PHE A 233 12.22 -10.76 5.79
C PHE A 233 12.77 -9.40 6.21
N ILE A 234 12.80 -8.43 5.31
CA ILE A 234 13.20 -7.06 5.62
C ILE A 234 11.95 -6.20 5.53
N ILE A 235 11.65 -5.54 6.64
CA ILE A 235 10.44 -4.71 6.77
C ILE A 235 10.78 -3.24 6.59
N LEU A 236 9.99 -2.54 5.80
CA LEU A 236 9.99 -1.07 5.70
C LEU A 236 8.76 -0.52 6.43
N PRO A 237 8.85 0.66 7.07
CA PRO A 237 7.72 1.22 7.79
C PRO A 237 6.72 1.88 6.83
N ASN A 238 5.44 1.51 6.92
CA ASN A 238 4.34 2.22 6.24
C ASN A 238 3.19 2.49 7.22
N PRO A 239 3.15 3.68 7.85
CA PRO A 239 2.06 4.05 8.75
C PRO A 239 0.84 4.64 8.02
N THR A 240 0.87 4.74 6.69
CA THR A 240 -0.14 5.50 5.92
C THR A 240 -1.25 4.62 5.37
N TYR A 241 -0.94 3.39 4.97
CA TYR A 241 -1.92 2.40 4.52
C TYR A 241 -1.34 0.99 4.63
N GLY A 242 -2.17 -0.03 4.38
CA GLY A 242 -1.73 -1.41 4.21
C GLY A 242 -2.81 -2.43 4.58
N ASP A 243 -2.50 -3.72 4.47
CA ASP A 243 -3.45 -4.76 4.90
C ASP A 243 -3.67 -4.73 6.43
N TRP A 244 -2.78 -4.10 7.20
CA TRP A 244 -3.00 -3.85 8.62
C TRP A 244 -4.20 -2.93 8.87
N GLU A 245 -4.53 -2.05 7.92
CA GLU A 245 -5.71 -1.19 8.00
C GLU A 245 -6.99 -2.00 7.79
N GLY A 246 -7.03 -2.81 6.73
CA GLY A 246 -8.15 -3.71 6.46
C GLY A 246 -8.34 -4.81 7.51
N ALA A 247 -7.28 -5.16 8.23
CA ALA A 247 -7.28 -6.16 9.29
C ALA A 247 -7.72 -5.63 10.67
N LEU A 248 -8.12 -4.35 10.75
CA LEU A 248 -8.77 -3.79 11.94
C LEU A 248 -10.15 -4.42 12.18
N ASP A 249 -10.90 -4.70 11.12
CA ASP A 249 -12.19 -5.38 11.17
C ASP A 249 -12.48 -6.13 9.85
N LYS A 250 -13.15 -7.28 9.91
CA LYS A 250 -13.47 -8.10 8.71
C LYS A 250 -14.34 -7.36 7.67
N ASP A 251 -15.09 -6.36 8.10
CA ASP A 251 -16.01 -5.58 7.28
C ASP A 251 -15.50 -4.14 7.05
N TYR A 252 -14.23 -3.86 7.36
CA TYR A 252 -13.62 -2.51 7.28
C TYR A 252 -13.87 -1.79 5.94
N TYR A 253 -13.66 -2.48 4.82
CA TYR A 253 -13.88 -1.91 3.48
C TYR A 253 -15.31 -2.08 2.95
N LYS A 254 -16.22 -2.70 3.71
CA LYS A 254 -17.65 -2.79 3.35
C LYS A 254 -18.45 -1.60 3.87
N GLY A 255 -17.96 -0.91 4.90
CA GLY A 255 -18.57 0.28 5.48
C GLY A 255 -18.23 1.58 4.73
N ASN A 256 -18.96 2.64 5.06
CA ASN A 256 -18.65 4.02 4.65
C ASN A 256 -17.52 4.64 5.53
N ALA A 257 -17.18 5.91 5.31
CA ALA A 257 -16.13 6.57 6.10
C ALA A 257 -16.44 6.62 7.61
N GLU A 258 -17.70 6.85 7.99
CA GLU A 258 -18.11 6.87 9.40
C GLU A 258 -17.80 5.53 10.10
N SER A 259 -18.21 4.42 9.47
CA SER A 259 -17.92 3.08 9.98
C SER A 259 -16.41 2.85 10.16
N ARG A 260 -15.60 3.25 9.18
CA ARG A 260 -14.13 3.14 9.26
C ARG A 260 -13.53 4.00 10.35
N ILE A 261 -14.01 5.23 10.55
CA ILE A 261 -13.59 6.10 11.66
C ILE A 261 -13.87 5.42 13.00
N ASN A 262 -15.08 4.87 13.18
CA ASN A 262 -15.47 4.18 14.41
C ASN A 262 -14.61 2.93 14.64
N ILE A 263 -14.34 2.14 13.61
CA ILE A 263 -13.44 0.98 13.71
C ILE A 263 -12.03 1.41 14.12
N ARG A 264 -11.46 2.43 13.48
CA ARG A 264 -10.13 2.96 13.84
C ARG A 264 -10.08 3.44 15.28
N HIS A 265 -11.10 4.20 15.71
CA HIS A 265 -11.19 4.73 17.06
C HIS A 265 -11.30 3.60 18.10
N ASN A 266 -12.17 2.62 17.87
CA ASN A 266 -12.38 1.50 18.79
C ASN A 266 -11.20 0.52 18.86
N ALA A 267 -10.32 0.52 17.86
CA ALA A 267 -9.09 -0.29 17.88
C ALA A 267 -8.00 0.29 18.80
N ILE A 268 -8.13 1.54 19.25
CA ILE A 268 -7.16 2.19 20.14
C ILE A 268 -7.29 1.61 21.55
N LYS A 269 -6.17 1.16 22.11
CA LYS A 269 -6.05 0.84 23.54
C LYS A 269 -5.65 2.12 24.28
N ALA A 270 -6.54 2.66 25.10
CA ALA A 270 -6.29 3.88 25.84
C ALA A 270 -5.97 3.59 27.32
N TRP A 271 -5.04 4.38 27.89
CA TRP A 271 -4.90 4.49 29.34
C TRP A 271 -6.17 5.10 29.94
N ASN A 272 -6.60 4.62 31.10
CA ASN A 272 -7.80 5.09 31.78
C ASN A 272 -7.64 6.45 32.48
N GLY A 273 -6.43 7.04 32.45
CA GLY A 273 -6.16 8.33 33.07
C GLY A 273 -5.90 8.27 34.58
N GLN A 274 -5.70 7.07 35.13
CA GLN A 274 -5.40 6.83 36.55
C GLN A 274 -4.14 5.99 36.74
#